data_AF-A0AAX0H9M5-F1
#
_entry.id   AF-A0AAX0H9M5-F1
#
_cell.length_a   1.000
_cell.length_b   1.000
_cell.length_c   1.000
_cell.angle_alpha   90.00
_cell.angle_beta   90.00
_cell.angle_gamma   90.00
#
_symmetry.space_group_name_H-M   'P 1'
#
loop_
_entity.id
_entity.type
_entity.pdbx_description
1 polymer ?
#
loop_
_entity_poly.entity_id
_entity_poly.type
_entity_poly.pdbx_seq_one_letter_code
_entity_poly.pdbx_strand_id
1 'polypeptide(L)' 'MKYKINYNQLIAGKHYKENSTIEFDAGTDRNFIVRLITIKAIEEIKEPKSEVKKEQKVTKEKANDKEKANDTNQSTQE' A
#
# COMPACT_ATOMS: atom_id res chain seq x y z
N MET A 1 -17.99 3.05 -2.76
CA MET A 1 -17.80 1.74 -3.46
C MET A 1 -16.41 1.74 -4.04
N LYS A 2 -15.59 0.74 -3.70
CA LYS A 2 -14.18 0.70 -4.10
C LYS A 2 -13.98 -0.18 -5.32
N TYR A 3 -13.12 0.27 -6.22
CA TYR A 3 -12.80 -0.43 -7.46
C TYR A 3 -11.29 -0.47 -7.68
N LYS A 4 -10.80 -1.57 -8.25
CA LYS A 4 -9.43 -1.74 -8.73
C LYS A 4 -9.29 -1.18 -10.14
N ILE A 5 -8.20 -0.46 -10.41
CA ILE A 5 -7.83 0.05 -11.73
C ILE A 5 -7.02 -1.03 -12.48
N ASN A 6 -7.42 -1.38 -13.70
CA ASN A 6 -6.79 -2.48 -14.45
C ASN A 6 -5.60 -2.06 -15.33
N TYR A 7 -5.44 -0.78 -15.64
CA TYR A 7 -4.31 -0.23 -16.38
C TYR A 7 -4.21 1.29 -16.15
N ASN A 8 -3.05 1.88 -16.44
CA ASN A 8 -2.81 3.32 -16.32
C ASN A 8 -3.81 4.10 -17.18
N GLN A 9 -4.58 5.01 -16.58
CA GLN A 9 -5.64 5.73 -17.29
C GLN A 9 -6.02 7.04 -16.60
N LEU A 10 -6.74 7.90 -17.34
CA LEU A 10 -7.30 9.15 -16.85
C LEU A 10 -8.80 8.95 -16.56
N ILE A 11 -9.22 9.15 -15.32
CA ILE A 11 -10.63 9.08 -14.91
C ILE A 11 -11.01 10.42 -14.27
N ALA A 12 -12.04 11.08 -14.80
CA ALA A 12 -12.54 12.36 -14.28
C ALA A 12 -11.43 13.41 -14.05
N GLY A 13 -10.45 13.49 -14.97
CA GLY A 13 -9.35 14.45 -14.90
C GLY A 13 -8.18 14.05 -13.97
N LYS A 14 -8.22 12.88 -13.34
CA LYS A 14 -7.14 12.36 -12.49
C LYS A 14 -6.48 11.12 -13.08
N HIS A 15 -5.15 11.07 -13.06
CA HIS A 15 -4.38 9.92 -13.51
C HIS A 15 -4.33 8.87 -12.41
N TYR A 16 -4.65 7.63 -12.78
CA TYR A 16 -4.58 6.45 -11.92
C TYR A 16 -3.57 5.47 -12.48
N LYS A 17 -2.79 4.86 -11.58
CA LYS A 17 -1.86 3.78 -11.94
C LYS A 17 -2.58 2.44 -11.95
N GLU A 18 -2.09 1.53 -12.77
CA GLU A 18 -2.50 0.13 -12.75
C GLU A 18 -2.44 -0.45 -11.34
N ASN A 19 -3.41 -1.31 -11.00
CA ASN A 19 -3.59 -1.97 -9.71
C ASN A 19 -3.85 -1.03 -8.53
N SER A 20 -3.98 0.29 -8.76
CA SER A 20 -4.43 1.23 -7.73
C SER A 20 -5.94 1.10 -7.46
N THR A 21 -6.40 1.72 -6.37
CA THR A 21 -7.82 1.71 -5.98
C THR A 21 -8.42 3.09 -6.20
N ILE A 22 -9.67 3.11 -6.66
CA ILE A 22 -10.50 4.30 -6.75
C ILE A 22 -11.78 4.08 -5.94
N GLU A 23 -12.25 5.13 -5.28
CA GLU A 23 -13.56 5.19 -4.66
C GLU A 23 -14.36 6.30 -5.32
N PHE A 24 -15.57 5.98 -5.76
CA PHE A 24 -16.49 6.94 -6.38
C PHE A 24 -17.49 7.47 -5.34
N ASP A 25 -17.77 8.77 -5.43
CA ASP A 25 -18.78 9.44 -4.61
C ASP A 25 -20.18 8.95 -4.94
N ALA A 26 -21.10 9.02 -3.99
CA ALA A 26 -22.49 8.56 -4.16
C ALA A 26 -23.25 9.30 -5.27
N GLY A 27 -22.83 10.52 -5.63
CA GLY A 27 -23.39 11.31 -6.74
C GLY A 27 -22.81 10.97 -8.12
N THR A 28 -21.83 10.06 -8.19
CA THR A 28 -21.23 9.66 -9.47
C THR A 28 -22.26 8.93 -10.33
N ASP A 29 -22.34 9.31 -11.61
CA ASP A 29 -23.23 8.65 -12.58
C ASP A 29 -22.97 7.13 -12.62
N ARG A 30 -24.01 6.34 -12.33
CA ARG A 30 -23.94 4.88 -12.36
C ARG A 30 -23.63 4.36 -13.76
N ASN A 31 -24.11 5.01 -14.82
CA ASN A 31 -23.81 4.61 -16.20
C ASN A 31 -22.35 4.88 -16.57
N PHE A 32 -21.73 5.91 -15.98
CA PHE A 32 -20.29 6.11 -16.12
C PHE A 32 -19.51 4.96 -15.48
N ILE A 33 -19.84 4.57 -14.25
CA ILE A 33 -19.19 3.44 -13.56
C ILE A 33 -19.40 2.13 -14.32
N VAL A 34 -20.64 1.85 -14.77
CA VAL A 34 -20.95 0.64 -15.56
C VAL A 34 -20.13 0.60 -16.86
N ARG A 35 -20.01 1.72 -17.58
CA ARG A 35 -19.17 1.77 -18.79
C ARG A 35 -17.72 1.41 -18.50
N LEU A 36 -17.15 1.93 -17.40
CA LEU A 36 -15.79 1.60 -16.98
C LEU A 36 -15.63 0.11 -16.67
N ILE A 37 -16.62 -0.51 -16.00
CA ILE A 37 -16.61 -1.96 -15.74
C ILE A 37 -16.72 -2.75 -17.05
N THR A 38 -17.62 -2.37 -17.95
CA THR A 38 -17.86 -3.05 -19.24
C THR A 38 -16.61 -3.10 -20.10
N ILE A 39 -15.84 -2.02 -20.16
CA ILE A 39 -14.57 -1.98 -20.92
C ILE A 39 -13.40 -2.57 -20.14
N LYS A 40 -13.64 -3.13 -18.94
CA LYS A 40 -12.63 -3.65 -18.02
C LYS A 40 -11.57 -2.62 -17.63
N ALA A 41 -11.94 -1.34 -17.57
CA ALA A 41 -11.09 -0.29 -17.03
C ALA A 41 -10.96 -0.41 -15.50
N ILE A 42 -12.05 -0.80 -14.85
CA ILE A 42 -12.11 -1.01 -13.40
C ILE A 42 -12.79 -2.33 -13.05
N GLU A 43 -12.54 -2.83 -11.85
CA GLU A 43 -13.18 -4.01 -11.27
C GLU A 43 -13.66 -3.73 -9.85
N GLU A 44 -14.89 -4.14 -9.50
CA GLU A 44 -15.42 -3.91 -8.16
C GLU A 44 -14.68 -4.74 -7.11
N ILE A 45 -14.12 -4.08 -6.11
CA ILE A 45 -13.53 -4.75 -4.95
C ILE A 45 -14.68 -5.03 -3.99
N LYS A 46 -15.20 -6.25 -4.04
CA LYS A 46 -16.10 -6.77 -3.01
C LYS A 46 -15.28 -6.88 -1.73
N GLU A 47 -15.36 -5.89 -0.85
CA GLU A 47 -14.81 -6.04 0.49
C GLU A 47 -15.47 -7.27 1.11
N PRO A 48 -14.71 -8.31 1.50
CA PRO A 48 -15.28 -9.30 2.39
C PRO A 48 -15.79 -8.53 3.61
N LYS A 49 -17.02 -8.80 4.05
CA LYS A 49 -17.49 -8.33 5.36
C LYS A 49 -16.55 -8.92 6.39
N SER A 50 -15.48 -8.20 6.72
CA SER A 50 -14.48 -8.67 7.66
C SER A 50 -15.11 -8.65 9.04
N GLU A 51 -15.43 -9.84 9.55
CA GLU A 51 -15.30 -10.10 10.97
C GLU A 51 -13.92 -9.64 11.43
N VAL A 52 -13.94 -8.87 12.51
CA VAL A 52 -12.80 -8.20 13.13
C VAL A 52 -11.68 -9.20 13.43
N LYS A 53 -10.52 -9.07 12.79
CA LYS A 53 -9.23 -9.39 13.42
C LYS A 53 -8.21 -8.31 13.11
N LYS A 54 -8.17 -7.33 14.02
CA LYS A 54 -7.09 -6.38 14.22
C LYS A 54 -5.81 -7.10 14.67
N GLU A 55 -4.69 -6.40 14.45
CA GLU A 55 -3.39 -6.51 15.12
C GLU A 55 -2.41 -7.58 14.61
N GLN A 56 -1.71 -7.24 13.51
CA GLN A 56 -0.28 -7.55 13.42
C GLN A 56 0.51 -6.50 14.21
N LYS A 57 0.85 -6.87 15.44
CA LYS A 57 1.79 -6.14 16.31
C LYS A 57 3.18 -6.26 15.68
N VAL A 58 3.76 -5.14 15.25
CA VAL A 58 5.13 -5.06 14.77
C VAL A 58 6.07 -5.22 15.96
N THR A 59 6.64 -6.40 16.14
CA THR A 59 7.81 -6.60 17.01
C THR A 59 9.06 -6.35 16.16
N LYS A 60 9.69 -5.20 16.34
CA LYS A 60 11.10 -5.00 15.97
C LYS A 60 11.87 -4.76 17.26
N GLU A 61 12.35 -5.85 17.84
CA GLU A 61 13.38 -5.86 18.87
C GLU A 61 14.64 -5.19 18.32
N LYS A 62 15.08 -4.09 18.96
CA LYS A 62 16.44 -3.60 18.83
C LYS A 62 17.32 -4.40 19.78
N ALA A 63 17.92 -5.48 19.29
CA ALA A 63 19.08 -6.09 19.91
C ALA A 63 20.32 -5.25 19.55
N ASN A 64 20.69 -4.32 20.41
CA ASN A 64 22.04 -3.76 20.44
C ASN A 64 22.80 -4.49 21.54
N ASP A 65 23.41 -5.61 21.15
CA ASP A 65 24.47 -6.22 21.94
C ASP A 65 25.61 -6.58 20.99
N LYS A 66 26.66 -5.78 21.06
CA LYS A 66 27.99 -6.15 20.57
C LYS A 66 29.00 -5.43 21.45
N GLU A 67 29.17 -6.00 22.64
CA GLU A 67 30.47 -5.99 23.30
C GLU A 67 31.54 -6.42 22.29
N LYS A 68 32.56 -5.58 22.11
CA LYS A 68 33.86 -6.05 21.65
C LYS A 68 34.93 -5.38 22.49
N ALA A 69 35.31 -6.08 23.55
CA ALA A 69 36.59 -5.94 24.19
C ALA A 69 37.70 -6.00 23.14
N ASN A 70 38.65 -5.09 23.19
CA ASN A 70 40.01 -5.41 22.79
C ASN A 70 41.00 -4.61 23.63
N ASP A 71 41.73 -5.38 24.41
CA ASP A 71 42.87 -5.00 25.24
C ASP A 71 44.06 -4.52 24.38
N THR A 72 44.74 -3.51 24.90
CA THR A 72 46.20 -3.42 25.05
C THR A 72 47.15 -3.17 23.84
N ASN A 73 47.85 -2.03 23.99
CA ASN A 73 49.26 -1.67 23.71
C ASN A 73 49.74 -1.02 22.39
N GLN A 74 50.24 0.21 22.62
CA GLN A 74 51.52 0.84 22.21
C GLN A 74 52.02 0.71 20.76
N SER A 75 52.14 1.86 20.09
CA SER A 75 53.41 2.39 19.58
C SER A 75 53.19 3.77 18.95
N THR A 76 53.77 4.83 19.52
CA THR A 76 53.99 6.10 18.81
C THR A 76 55.39 6.61 19.15
N GLN A 77 56.24 6.60 18.14
CA GLN A 77 57.53 7.29 18.10
C GLN A 77 57.31 8.79 17.99
N GLU A 78 58.15 9.58 18.66
CA GLU A 78 58.80 10.79 18.13
C GLU A 78 59.98 11.18 19.02
#